data_AF-A0A6P0LV50-F1
#
_entry.id   AF-A0A6P0LV50-F1
#
_cell.length_a   1.000
_cell.length_b   1.000
_cell.length_c   1.000
_cell.angle_alpha   90.00
_cell.angle_beta   90.00
_cell.angle_gamma   90.00
#
_symmetry.space_group_name_H-M   'P 1'
#
loop_
_entity.id
_entity.type
_entity.pdbx_description
1 polymer ?
#
loop_
_entity_poly.entity_id
_entity_poly.type
_entity_poly.pdbx_seq_one_letter_code
_entity_poly.pdbx_strand_id
1 'polypeptide(L)'
;MEPLTTAAVAIGSVVATKAIEKTGEKVGEAVWDTTSRFLESLRNQSPDTVIAIEKAPEEPLDYAEVVFQVEAAAKENWEVAQTMERLVTTVDAQPLPKLEKILQDITKALESHQATGDNYNIENVIENVKNFAKRDIKQGNTNIGRDQINTNIGRDQININ
;
A
#
# COMPACT_ATOMS: atom_id res chain seq x y z
N MET A 1 17.35 2.60 5.25
CA MET A 1 16.20 1.97 4.57
C MET A 1 15.45 3.08 3.87
N GLU A 2 14.99 2.85 2.64
CA GLU A 2 14.06 3.78 2.02
C GLU A 2 12.79 3.83 2.88
N PRO A 3 12.17 5.00 3.07
CA PRO A 3 10.92 5.09 3.80
C PRO A 3 9.88 4.23 3.08
N LEU A 4 9.25 3.31 3.81
CA LEU A 4 8.11 2.58 3.28
C LEU A 4 7.08 3.59 2.79
N THR A 5 6.63 3.42 1.54
CA THR A 5 5.58 4.27 1.02
C THR A 5 4.30 4.03 1.82
N THR A 6 3.52 5.09 2.06
CA THR A 6 2.22 4.99 2.73
C THR A 6 1.28 4.00 2.02
N ALA A 7 1.48 3.80 0.71
CA ALA A 7 0.82 2.78 -0.10
C ALA A 7 1.14 1.34 0.36
N ALA A 8 2.43 1.03 0.54
CA ALA A 8 2.87 -0.28 1.00
C ALA A 8 2.32 -0.59 2.39
N VAL A 9 2.31 0.41 3.26
CA VAL A 9 1.74 0.29 4.61
C VAL A 9 0.24 0.02 4.56
N ALA A 10 -0.50 0.75 3.71
CA ALA A 10 -1.93 0.53 3.52
C ALA A 10 -2.24 -0.86 2.96
N ILE A 11 -1.53 -1.27 1.91
CA ILE A 11 -1.71 -2.58 1.28
C ILE A 11 -1.42 -3.69 2.28
N GLY A 12 -0.27 -3.67 2.97
CA GLY A 12 0.07 -4.74 3.90
C GLY A 12 -0.84 -4.78 5.13
N SER A 13 -1.26 -3.63 5.64
CA SER A 13 -2.24 -3.58 6.76
C SER A 13 -3.56 -4.23 6.37
N VAL A 14 -4.09 -3.93 5.18
CA VAL A 14 -5.38 -4.53 4.78
C VAL A 14 -5.23 -5.97 4.31
N VAL A 15 -4.16 -6.32 3.60
CA VAL A 15 -3.89 -7.74 3.27
C VAL A 15 -3.80 -8.56 4.55
N ALA A 16 -3.20 -8.02 5.62
CA ALA A 16 -3.19 -8.69 6.90
C ALA A 16 -4.59 -8.93 7.46
N THR A 17 -5.49 -7.92 7.42
CA THR A 17 -6.89 -8.11 7.82
C THR A 17 -7.62 -9.16 6.97
N LYS A 18 -7.42 -9.14 5.64
CA LYS A 18 -8.06 -10.06 4.69
C LYS A 18 -7.55 -11.48 4.78
N ALA A 19 -6.27 -11.66 5.14
CA ALA A 19 -5.73 -12.98 5.42
C ALA A 19 -6.39 -13.59 6.67
N ILE A 20 -6.65 -12.78 7.70
CA ILE A 20 -7.28 -13.22 8.97
C ILE A 20 -8.78 -13.48 8.78
N GLU A 21 -9.45 -12.72 7.93
CA GLU A 21 -10.80 -13.05 7.47
C GLU A 21 -10.76 -14.43 6.79
N LYS A 22 -11.11 -15.48 7.53
CA LYS A 22 -11.26 -16.88 7.05
C LYS A 22 -12.35 -17.06 5.98
N THR A 23 -12.73 -16.00 5.27
CA THR A 23 -13.37 -16.07 3.96
C THR A 23 -12.66 -17.17 3.18
N GLY A 24 -13.39 -18.21 2.76
CA GLY A 24 -12.85 -19.47 2.20
C GLY A 24 -12.07 -19.34 0.87
N GLU A 25 -11.55 -18.16 0.58
CA GLU A 25 -10.62 -17.85 -0.48
C GLU A 25 -9.21 -18.14 0.05
N LYS A 26 -8.55 -19.15 -0.53
CA LYS A 26 -7.18 -19.51 -0.15
C LYS A 26 -6.25 -18.36 -0.54
N VAL A 27 -5.94 -17.47 0.41
CA VAL A 27 -4.70 -16.69 0.33
C VAL A 27 -3.56 -17.70 0.19
N GLY A 28 -2.65 -17.46 -0.75
CA GLY A 28 -1.54 -18.38 -1.00
C GLY A 28 -0.72 -18.57 0.28
N GLU A 29 -0.21 -19.79 0.52
CA GLU A 29 0.56 -20.15 1.72
C GLU A 29 1.70 -19.16 2.00
N ALA A 30 2.35 -18.65 0.94
CA ALA A 30 3.40 -17.65 1.07
C ALA A 30 2.87 -16.26 1.51
N VAL A 31 1.67 -15.84 1.09
CA VAL A 31 1.03 -14.60 1.61
C VAL A 31 0.67 -14.78 3.08
N TRP A 32 0.17 -15.96 3.45
CA TRP A 32 -0.16 -16.29 4.83
C TRP A 32 1.07 -16.30 5.75
N ASP A 33 2.18 -16.94 5.34
CA ASP A 33 3.43 -16.96 6.11
C ASP A 33 4.01 -15.56 6.30
N THR A 34 4.06 -14.76 5.22
CA THR A 34 4.60 -13.40 5.30
C THR A 34 3.70 -12.45 6.09
N THR A 35 2.37 -12.63 6.02
CA THR A 35 1.42 -11.92 6.89
C THR A 35 1.65 -12.27 8.35
N SER A 36 1.80 -13.57 8.68
CA SER A 36 2.00 -14.03 10.06
C SER A 36 3.28 -13.42 10.66
N ARG A 37 4.37 -13.39 9.89
CA ARG A 37 5.65 -12.77 10.30
C ARG A 37 5.52 -11.26 10.49
N PHE A 38 4.77 -10.59 9.62
CA PHE A 38 4.50 -9.15 9.75
C PHE A 38 3.69 -8.84 11.01
N LEU A 39 2.65 -9.62 11.31
CA LEU A 39 1.86 -9.43 12.52
C LEU A 39 2.67 -9.74 13.78
N GLU A 40 3.55 -10.74 13.75
CA GLU A 40 4.46 -11.05 14.86
C GLU A 40 5.44 -9.89 15.12
N SER A 41 6.08 -9.36 14.07
CA SER A 41 7.01 -8.23 14.21
C SER A 41 6.30 -6.96 14.68
N LEU A 42 5.11 -6.69 14.13
CA LEU A 42 4.29 -5.54 14.49
C LEU A 42 3.80 -5.66 15.93
N ARG A 43 3.44 -6.86 16.41
CA ARG A 43 2.94 -7.07 17.78
C ARG A 43 3.95 -6.64 18.83
N ASN A 44 5.25 -6.77 18.54
CA ASN A 44 6.32 -6.33 19.43
C ASN A 44 6.42 -4.80 19.55
N GLN A 45 5.89 -4.04 18.58
CA GLN A 45 5.98 -2.58 18.56
C GLN A 45 4.64 -1.87 18.76
N SER A 46 3.57 -2.44 18.21
CA SER A 46 2.22 -1.91 18.26
C SER A 46 1.23 -3.06 18.48
N PRO A 47 1.20 -3.63 19.71
CA PRO A 47 0.33 -4.77 20.04
C PRO A 47 -1.15 -4.41 19.87
N ASP A 48 -1.55 -3.19 20.19
CA ASP A 48 -2.93 -2.72 20.05
C ASP A 48 -3.36 -2.66 18.57
N THR A 49 -2.45 -2.27 17.67
CA THR A 49 -2.71 -2.27 16.23
C THR A 49 -2.91 -3.69 15.70
N VAL A 50 -2.14 -4.66 16.18
CA VAL A 50 -2.34 -6.07 15.82
C VAL A 50 -3.68 -6.58 16.33
N ILE A 51 -4.06 -6.23 17.57
CA ILE A 51 -5.37 -6.60 18.13
C ILE A 51 -6.50 -6.01 17.28
N ALA A 52 -6.39 -4.74 16.87
CA ALA A 52 -7.36 -4.12 15.98
C ALA A 52 -7.47 -4.85 14.64
N ILE A 53 -6.33 -5.19 14.01
CA ILE A 53 -6.27 -5.95 12.76
C ILE A 53 -6.92 -7.34 12.91
N GLU A 54 -6.65 -8.04 14.02
CA GLU A 54 -7.21 -9.37 14.29
C GLU A 54 -8.72 -9.34 14.53
N LYS A 55 -9.24 -8.24 15.07
CA LYS A 55 -10.66 -8.01 15.30
C LYS A 55 -11.42 -7.48 14.09
N ALA A 56 -10.73 -7.03 13.04
CA ALA A 56 -11.34 -6.52 11.82
C ALA A 56 -12.47 -7.38 11.20
N PRO A 57 -12.44 -8.73 11.31
CA PRO A 57 -13.56 -9.57 10.83
C PRO A 57 -14.86 -9.40 11.63
N GLU A 58 -14.78 -8.96 12.90
CA GLU A 58 -15.90 -8.84 13.84
C GLU A 58 -16.24 -7.39 14.16
N GLU A 59 -15.24 -6.50 14.13
CA GLU A 59 -15.33 -5.09 14.49
C GLU A 59 -14.85 -4.21 13.32
N PRO A 60 -15.52 -3.10 12.99
CA PRO A 60 -15.06 -2.20 11.94
C PRO A 60 -13.66 -1.66 12.26
N LEU A 61 -12.70 -1.88 11.36
CA LEU A 61 -11.33 -1.38 11.52
C LEU A 61 -11.23 0.09 11.10
N ASP A 62 -10.57 0.90 11.93
CA ASP A 62 -10.11 2.23 11.52
C ASP A 62 -8.83 2.10 10.70
N TYR A 63 -8.99 2.00 9.38
CA TYR A 63 -7.86 1.87 8.47
C TYR A 63 -6.94 3.09 8.47
N ALA A 64 -7.43 4.30 8.77
CA ALA A 64 -6.58 5.48 8.81
C ALA A 64 -5.61 5.38 10.00
N GLU A 65 -6.14 5.05 11.17
CA GLU A 65 -5.37 4.85 12.38
C GLU A 65 -4.39 3.69 12.25
N VAL A 66 -4.84 2.55 11.72
CA VAL A 66 -3.95 1.39 11.52
C VAL A 66 -2.80 1.72 10.58
N VAL A 67 -3.05 2.36 9.44
CA VAL A 67 -1.96 2.67 8.50
C VAL A 67 -0.99 3.67 9.12
N PHE A 68 -1.48 4.66 9.89
CA PHE A 68 -0.62 5.57 10.63
C PHE A 68 0.26 4.84 11.67
N GLN A 69 -0.34 3.97 12.48
CA GLN A 69 0.38 3.23 13.54
C GLN A 69 1.38 2.24 12.97
N VAL A 70 1.05 1.55 11.88
CA VAL A 70 1.98 0.66 11.20
C VAL A 70 3.12 1.44 10.57
N GLU A 71 2.86 2.62 9.98
CA GLU A 71 3.91 3.49 9.45
C GLU A 71 4.85 3.97 10.57
N ALA A 72 4.31 4.36 11.72
CA ALA A 72 5.08 4.74 12.89
C ALA A 72 5.94 3.56 13.39
N ALA A 73 5.35 2.39 13.58
CA ALA A 73 6.05 1.18 14.02
C ALA A 73 7.17 0.77 13.04
N ALA A 74 6.96 0.91 11.73
CA ALA A 74 7.96 0.59 10.73
C ALA A 74 9.11 1.61 10.68
N LYS A 75 8.86 2.89 11.02
CA LYS A 75 9.92 3.91 11.15
C LYS A 75 10.83 3.63 12.34
N GLU A 76 10.27 3.06 13.41
CA GLU A 76 10.98 2.80 14.67
C GLU A 76 11.63 1.40 14.70
N ASN A 77 11.08 0.43 13.97
CA ASN A 77 11.59 -0.94 13.92
C ASN A 77 11.83 -1.43 12.48
N TRP A 78 13.11 -1.70 12.20
CA TRP A 78 13.56 -2.23 10.91
C TRP A 78 12.94 -3.59 10.55
N GLU A 79 12.66 -4.43 11.54
CA GLU A 79 12.05 -5.75 11.33
C GLU A 79 10.59 -5.60 10.88
N VAL A 80 9.86 -4.64 11.45
CA VAL A 80 8.50 -4.29 11.01
C VAL A 80 8.54 -3.79 9.56
N ALA A 81 9.49 -2.90 9.25
CA ALA A 81 9.64 -2.40 7.88
C ALA A 81 9.95 -3.53 6.87
N GLN A 82 10.88 -4.42 7.22
CA GLN A 82 11.31 -5.52 6.35
C GLN A 82 10.19 -6.55 6.14
N THR A 83 9.49 -6.94 7.20
CA THR A 83 8.40 -7.92 7.11
C THR A 83 7.21 -7.34 6.33
N MET A 84 6.93 -6.04 6.46
CA MET A 84 5.96 -5.32 5.64
C MET A 84 6.33 -5.30 4.16
N GLU A 85 7.57 -4.94 3.82
CA GLU A 85 8.05 -4.95 2.42
C GLU A 85 7.93 -6.35 1.80
N ARG A 86 8.27 -7.37 2.58
CA ARG A 86 8.17 -8.77 2.15
C ARG A 86 6.72 -9.21 1.94
N LEU A 87 5.80 -8.76 2.78
CA LEU A 87 4.37 -8.99 2.60
C LEU A 87 3.90 -8.37 1.27
N VAL A 88 4.19 -7.09 1.03
CA VAL A 88 3.78 -6.40 -0.21
C VAL A 88 4.38 -7.05 -1.44
N THR A 89 5.67 -7.42 -1.40
CA THR A 89 6.34 -8.13 -2.51
C THR A 89 5.71 -9.50 -2.77
N THR A 90 5.31 -10.21 -1.72
CA THR A 90 4.72 -11.55 -1.84
C THR A 90 3.31 -11.49 -2.41
N VAL A 91 2.57 -10.42 -2.10
CA VAL A 91 1.26 -10.09 -2.68
C VAL A 91 1.40 -9.75 -4.17
N ASP A 92 2.42 -8.96 -4.53
CA ASP A 92 2.73 -8.57 -5.92
C ASP A 92 3.19 -9.76 -6.78
N ALA A 93 3.97 -10.67 -6.21
CA ALA A 93 4.54 -11.81 -6.92
C ALA A 93 3.58 -13.00 -7.08
N GLN A 94 2.43 -13.00 -6.40
CA GLN A 94 1.45 -14.07 -6.49
C GLN A 94 0.24 -13.63 -7.30
N PRO A 95 -0.25 -14.46 -8.23
CA PRO A 95 -1.55 -14.24 -8.86
C PRO A 95 -2.63 -14.53 -7.82
N LEU A 96 -2.83 -13.60 -6.89
CA LEU A 96 -3.90 -13.66 -5.93
C LEU A 96 -5.19 -13.43 -6.72
N PRO A 97 -6.05 -14.45 -6.88
CA PRO A 97 -7.32 -14.26 -7.54
C PRO A 97 -8.06 -13.15 -6.77
N LYS A 98 -8.57 -12.16 -7.52
CA LYS A 98 -9.28 -11.01 -6.98
C LYS A 98 -8.43 -10.02 -6.16
N LEU A 99 -7.11 -9.96 -6.36
CA LEU A 99 -6.29 -8.87 -5.81
C LEU A 99 -6.88 -7.49 -6.14
N GLU A 100 -7.31 -7.28 -7.40
CA GLU A 100 -8.02 -6.06 -7.81
C GLU A 100 -9.28 -5.81 -6.97
N LYS A 101 -10.04 -6.85 -6.63
CA LYS A 101 -11.25 -6.72 -5.80
C LYS A 101 -10.89 -6.39 -4.36
N ILE A 102 -9.84 -7.02 -3.82
CA ILE A 102 -9.32 -6.72 -2.48
C ILE A 102 -8.88 -5.25 -2.43
N LEU A 103 -8.14 -4.78 -3.44
CA LEU A 103 -7.72 -3.37 -3.57
C LEU A 103 -8.89 -2.40 -3.78
N GLN A 104 -9.96 -2.82 -4.47
CA GLN A 104 -11.19 -2.04 -4.58
C GLN A 104 -11.95 -1.96 -3.26
N ASP A 105 -12.04 -3.07 -2.51
CA ASP A 105 -12.68 -3.10 -1.20
C ASP A 105 -11.87 -2.27 -0.19
N ILE A 106 -10.53 -2.30 -0.28
CA ILE A 106 -9.61 -1.40 0.45
C ILE A 106 -9.93 0.06 0.12
N THR A 107 -9.99 0.39 -1.17
CA THR A 107 -10.27 1.74 -1.64
C THR A 107 -11.60 2.24 -1.11
N LYS A 108 -12.66 1.42 -1.16
CA LYS A 108 -13.99 1.77 -0.65
C LYS A 108 -13.99 1.95 0.87
N ALA A 109 -13.29 1.09 1.61
CA ALA A 109 -13.17 1.22 3.06
C ALA A 109 -12.50 2.55 3.44
N LEU A 110 -11.40 2.89 2.78
CA LEU A 110 -10.70 4.16 2.95
C LEU A 110 -11.55 5.37 2.53
N GLU A 111 -12.29 5.28 1.40
CA GLU A 111 -13.20 6.35 0.92
C GLU A 111 -14.41 6.56 1.85
N SER A 112 -14.89 5.49 2.51
CA SER A 112 -15.99 5.56 3.47
C SER A 112 -15.60 6.21 4.80
N HIS A 113 -14.30 6.28 5.08
CA HIS A 113 -13.77 6.94 6.25
C HIS A 113 -13.67 8.45 5.95
N GLN A 114 -14.64 9.23 6.44
CA GLN A 114 -14.46 10.69 6.47
C GLN A 114 -13.26 10.99 7.36
N ALA A 115 -12.26 11.68 6.81
CA ALA A 115 -11.08 12.13 7.55
C ALA A 115 -11.54 12.90 8.79
N THR A 116 -11.57 12.23 9.94
CA THR A 116 -11.97 12.79 11.22
C THR A 116 -10.70 13.14 11.99
N GLY A 117 -9.93 14.06 11.41
CA GLY A 117 -8.70 14.55 12.03
C GLY A 117 -7.86 15.36 11.06
N ASP A 118 -7.40 16.52 11.52
CA ASP A 118 -6.36 17.27 10.84
C ASP A 118 -5.08 16.40 10.79
N ASN A 119 -4.54 16.19 9.58
CA ASN A 119 -3.14 15.82 9.29
C ASN A 119 -2.78 14.38 8.87
N TYR A 120 -3.71 13.54 8.40
CA TYR A 120 -3.37 12.34 7.61
C TYR A 120 -4.01 12.40 6.23
N ASN A 121 -3.20 12.48 5.16
CA ASN A 121 -3.69 12.62 3.80
C ASN A 121 -4.19 11.28 3.24
N ILE A 122 -5.37 10.85 3.73
CA ILE A 122 -6.03 9.61 3.33
C ILE A 122 -6.30 9.57 1.81
N GLU A 123 -6.49 10.73 1.17
CA GLU A 123 -6.65 10.82 -0.28
C GLU A 123 -5.40 10.33 -1.01
N ASN A 124 -4.21 10.71 -0.54
CA ASN A 124 -2.94 10.24 -1.09
C ASN A 124 -2.75 8.73 -0.86
N VAL A 125 -3.25 8.19 0.25
CA VAL A 125 -3.25 6.73 0.50
C VAL A 125 -4.14 6.01 -0.51
N ILE A 126 -5.37 6.50 -0.67
CA ILE A 126 -6.35 5.98 -1.63
C ILE A 126 -5.79 6.02 -3.05
N GLU A 127 -5.18 7.14 -3.45
CA GLU A 127 -4.60 7.30 -4.78
C GLU A 127 -3.46 6.29 -5.02
N ASN A 128 -2.60 6.09 -4.04
CA ASN A 128 -1.49 5.16 -4.18
C ASN A 128 -1.94 3.70 -4.22
N VAL A 129 -2.97 3.30 -3.45
CA VAL A 129 -3.61 1.98 -3.55
C VAL A 129 -4.20 1.77 -4.95
N LYS A 130 -4.92 2.78 -5.49
CA LYS A 130 -5.44 2.76 -6.86
C LYS A 130 -4.32 2.63 -7.90
N ASN A 131 -3.18 3.29 -7.69
CA ASN A 131 -2.03 3.21 -8.58
C ASN A 131 -1.34 1.84 -8.53
N PHE A 132 -1.28 1.20 -7.37
CA PHE A 132 -0.79 -0.18 -7.22
C PHE A 132 -1.69 -1.16 -7.98
N ALA A 133 -3.01 -1.09 -7.82
CA ALA A 133 -3.97 -1.91 -8.58
C ALA A 133 -3.83 -1.75 -10.11
N LYS A 134 -3.36 -0.58 -10.56
CA LYS A 134 -3.12 -0.27 -11.98
C LYS A 134 -1.73 -0.66 -12.48
N ARG A 135 -0.77 -1.01 -11.60
CA ARG A 135 0.60 -1.38 -12.01
C ARG A 135 0.60 -2.63 -12.89
N ASP A 136 -0.30 -3.58 -12.66
CA ASP A 136 -0.49 -4.75 -13.54
C ASP A 136 -1.08 -4.40 -14.92
N ILE A 137 -1.84 -3.30 -15.03
CA ILE A 137 -2.38 -2.82 -16.32
C ILE A 137 -1.29 -2.09 -17.15
N LYS A 138 -0.22 -1.59 -16.49
CA LYS A 138 0.83 -0.77 -17.14
C LYS A 138 2.18 -1.48 -17.32
N GLN A 139 2.32 -2.77 -17.07
CA GLN A 139 3.48 -3.52 -17.58
C GLN A 139 3.50 -3.63 -19.13
N GLY A 140 2.56 -3.00 -19.84
CA GLY A 140 2.63 -2.74 -21.28
C GLY A 140 3.07 -1.34 -21.70
N ASN A 141 3.38 -0.39 -20.80
CA ASN A 141 3.81 0.95 -21.24
C ASN A 141 4.68 1.70 -20.21
N THR A 142 5.91 1.24 -20.04
CA THR A 142 6.98 2.02 -19.42
C THR A 142 7.50 3.06 -20.41
N ASN A 143 6.71 4.11 -20.67
CA ASN A 143 7.31 5.35 -21.15
C ASN A 143 7.92 6.05 -19.94
N ILE A 144 9.17 5.68 -19.71
CA ILE A 144 10.19 6.44 -18.99
C ILE A 144 9.97 7.91 -19.33
N GLY A 145 9.70 8.72 -18.29
CA GLY A 145 9.74 10.17 -18.40
C GLY A 145 11.11 10.56 -18.92
N ARG A 146 11.19 10.83 -20.22
CA ARG A 146 12.30 11.62 -20.74
C ARG A 146 12.14 12.98 -20.11
N ASP A 147 13.10 13.32 -19.28
CA ASP A 147 13.45 14.68 -18.93
C ASP A 147 13.16 15.59 -20.13
N GLN A 148 12.24 16.53 -19.94
CA GLN A 148 12.18 17.70 -20.80
C GLN A 148 13.42 18.53 -20.46
N ILE A 149 14.55 18.12 -21.02
CA ILE A 149 15.72 18.97 -21.18
C ILE A 149 15.23 20.11 -22.08
N ASN A 150 14.98 21.25 -21.44
CA ASN A 150 14.66 22.50 -22.09
C ASN A 150 15.92 22.99 -22.83
N THR A 151 16.16 22.46 -24.03
CA THR A 151 17.15 23.00 -24.96
C THR A 151 16.54 24.21 -25.67
N ASN A 152 16.74 25.35 -25.04
CA ASN A 152 16.62 26.66 -25.68
C ASN A 152 17.71 26.77 -26.77
N ILE A 153 17.40 26.31 -27.99
CA ILE A 153 18.19 26.57 -29.19
C ILE A 153 17.42 27.58 -30.01
N GLY A 154 17.75 28.85 -29.80
CA GLY A 154 17.43 29.91 -30.75
C GLY A 154 18.15 29.69 -32.08
N ARG A 155 17.47 30.06 -33.18
CA ARG A 155 17.85 30.21 -34.60
C ARG A 155 16.63 29.75 -35.42
N ASP A 156 16.04 30.48 -36.36
CA ASP A 156 16.44 31.65 -37.12
C ASP A 156 15.18 32.34 -37.67
N GLN A 157 15.08 33.67 -37.54
CA GLN A 157 14.32 34.48 -38.49
C GLN A 157 15.33 35.08 -39.47
N ILE A 158 15.60 34.37 -40.57
CA ILE A 158 16.20 34.99 -41.76
C ILE A 158 15.02 35.48 -42.60
N ASN A 159 14.78 36.79 -42.52
CA ASN A 159 13.86 37.50 -43.40
C ASN A 159 14.60 37.82 -44.69
N ILE A 160 14.13 37.26 -45.81
CA ILE A 160 14.63 37.52 -47.15
C ILE A 160 13.80 38.68 -47.72
N ASN A 161 14.44 39.79 -48.03
CA ASN A 161 13.92 40.83 -48.90
C ASN A 161 15.06 41.34 -49.78
#